data_AF-A0A2I2U657-F1
#
_entry.id   AF-A0A2I2U657-F1
#
_cell.length_a   1.000
_cell.length_b   1.000
_cell.length_c   1.000
_cell.angle_alpha   90.00
_cell.angle_beta   90.00
_cell.angle_gamma   90.00
#
_symmetry.space_group_name_H-M   'P 1'
#
loop_
_entity.id
_entity.type
_entity.pdbx_description
1 polymer ?
#
loop_
_entity_poly.entity_id
_entity_poly.type
_entity_poly.pdbx_seq_one_letter_code
_entity_poly.pdbx_strand_id
1 'polypeptide(L)'
;MEPRPAAPRPRLCDSLGADQTLSASTLNAARAEARPAGRRAPAVAAVLPAGGSGERMGVPTPKQFCPVLERPLISYTLQALERVCWIKDIVVAVTGENMEAMKGIIQKYQHQRISLVEAGVTRHRSIFNGLKALAEDQPDSKLSKPEVVIIHDAVRPFVEEDVLLKVVTAAKEYGAAGAIRPLVSTVISPSADGCLDHSLERARHRASEMPQAFLFDVIYEAYQQCSDYDLEFGTECLQLALKYGHIKAKLVEGSPDLWKVTYKRDLYAAESIIKERISQHICLIMDTKDENHVGHRLEEVLKDELNHVKVTSRLPCHTGRDLDQIVSEQCYSYVCVNVMTSDFEEIRKLVNMLEESNLSILYPVVVISVYFLDYKSVPFDQKMENLMQIREYAKEVKKRNILLCGLLIYYPQDEQKLQESLRQGATIIATLIKERNSGLVGQLLVA
;
A
#
# COMPACT_ATOMS: atom_id res chain seq x y z
N MET A 1 -41.61 47.39 -19.05
CA MET A 1 -41.78 47.44 -20.51
C MET A 1 -41.14 46.20 -21.10
N GLU A 2 -41.82 45.66 -22.11
CA GLU A 2 -41.80 44.29 -22.62
C GLU A 2 -40.45 43.75 -23.13
N PRO A 3 -40.28 42.40 -23.14
CA PRO A 3 -39.20 41.69 -23.82
C PRO A 3 -39.57 41.35 -25.28
N ARG A 4 -38.57 41.25 -26.16
CA ARG A 4 -38.70 40.89 -27.59
C ARG A 4 -37.54 39.97 -28.01
N PRO A 5 -37.67 39.12 -29.05
CA PRO A 5 -38.38 37.84 -29.01
C PRO A 5 -37.50 36.66 -29.48
N ALA A 6 -37.97 35.44 -29.22
CA ALA A 6 -37.40 34.18 -29.70
C ALA A 6 -37.76 33.87 -31.16
N ALA A 7 -36.86 33.20 -31.89
CA ALA A 7 -37.10 32.51 -33.16
C ALA A 7 -36.04 31.40 -33.37
N PRO A 8 -36.24 30.42 -34.27
CA PRO A 8 -37.20 29.32 -34.16
C PRO A 8 -36.53 27.93 -34.24
N ARG A 9 -37.23 26.90 -33.76
CA ARG A 9 -36.88 25.47 -33.94
C ARG A 9 -37.14 25.02 -35.39
N PRO A 10 -36.32 24.13 -35.97
CA PRO A 10 -36.73 23.28 -37.08
C PRO A 10 -37.39 21.99 -36.59
N ARG A 11 -38.43 21.57 -37.31
CA ARG A 11 -39.22 20.35 -37.13
C ARG A 11 -38.49 19.13 -37.69
N LEU A 12 -38.81 17.97 -37.11
CA LEU A 12 -38.52 16.63 -37.64
C LEU A 12 -39.21 16.40 -39.00
N CYS A 13 -38.53 15.64 -39.86
CA CYS A 13 -39.16 14.74 -40.82
C CYS A 13 -38.48 13.36 -40.70
N ASP A 14 -39.32 12.35 -40.46
CA ASP A 14 -39.02 10.93 -40.49
C ASP A 14 -38.73 10.43 -41.90
N SER A 15 -37.82 9.45 -42.02
CA SER A 15 -38.02 8.28 -42.90
C SER A 15 -36.97 7.19 -42.63
N LEU A 16 -37.42 6.14 -41.93
CA LEU A 16 -37.29 4.71 -42.26
C LEU A 16 -35.96 4.17 -42.82
N GLY A 17 -35.32 3.34 -41.98
CA GLY A 17 -35.07 1.93 -42.31
C GLY A 17 -33.75 1.56 -43.00
N ALA A 18 -32.81 1.01 -42.25
CA ALA A 18 -32.18 -0.27 -42.57
C ALA A 18 -31.31 -0.76 -41.41
N ASP A 19 -31.57 -2.00 -41.05
CA ASP A 19 -30.91 -2.86 -40.08
C ASP A 19 -29.45 -3.12 -40.49
N GLN A 20 -28.50 -2.93 -39.57
CA GLN A 20 -27.19 -3.61 -39.62
C GLN A 20 -26.48 -3.52 -38.26
N THR A 21 -26.53 -4.65 -37.57
CA THR A 21 -25.80 -5.02 -36.37
C THR A 21 -24.29 -4.95 -36.61
N LEU A 22 -23.60 -4.04 -35.91
CA LEU A 22 -22.15 -4.03 -35.79
C LEU A 22 -21.74 -4.32 -34.35
N SER A 23 -21.00 -5.41 -34.22
CA SER A 23 -20.45 -5.99 -32.99
C SER A 23 -19.61 -5.00 -32.18
N ALA A 24 -19.78 -5.03 -30.86
CA ALA A 24 -19.07 -4.25 -29.84
C ALA A 24 -17.56 -4.57 -29.68
N SER A 25 -16.89 -5.13 -30.69
CA SER A 25 -15.48 -5.52 -30.64
C SER A 25 -14.50 -4.52 -31.27
N THR A 26 -14.96 -3.38 -31.79
CA THR A 26 -14.10 -2.39 -32.48
C THR A 26 -13.93 -1.06 -31.73
N LEU A 27 -14.56 -0.89 -30.57
CA LEU A 27 -14.50 0.37 -29.80
C LEU A 27 -13.34 0.45 -28.78
N ASN A 28 -12.60 -0.66 -28.55
CA ASN A 28 -11.47 -0.69 -27.61
C ASN A 28 -10.08 -0.59 -28.27
N ALA A 29 -10.00 -0.43 -29.59
CA ALA A 29 -8.73 -0.28 -30.31
C ALA A 29 -8.34 1.18 -30.64
N ALA A 30 -9.21 2.16 -30.37
CA ALA A 30 -9.02 3.56 -30.78
C ALA A 30 -8.72 4.55 -29.62
N ARG A 31 -8.32 4.05 -28.44
CA ARG A 31 -7.86 4.88 -27.31
C ARG A 31 -6.37 4.83 -27.02
N ALA A 32 -5.61 4.19 -27.90
CA ALA A 32 -4.17 4.03 -27.78
C ALA A 32 -3.42 4.71 -28.95
N GLU A 33 -3.69 5.99 -29.24
CA GLU A 33 -2.78 6.80 -30.05
C GLU A 33 -3.16 8.29 -29.99
N ALA A 34 -2.48 9.02 -29.10
CA ALA A 34 -2.11 10.43 -29.21
C ALA A 34 -1.37 10.86 -27.93
N ARG A 35 -0.18 10.30 -27.66
CA ARG A 35 0.77 10.94 -26.76
C ARG A 35 1.44 12.07 -27.55
N PRO A 36 1.44 13.33 -27.08
CA PRO A 36 2.16 14.38 -27.78
C PRO A 36 3.64 14.02 -27.83
N ALA A 37 4.19 13.98 -29.03
CA ALA A 37 5.61 13.78 -29.27
C ALA A 37 6.41 14.92 -28.59
N GLY A 38 7.42 14.55 -27.79
CA GLY A 38 8.54 15.46 -27.48
C GLY A 38 8.77 15.92 -26.04
N ARG A 39 8.05 15.43 -25.01
CA ARG A 39 8.48 15.63 -23.61
C ARG A 39 9.05 14.33 -23.05
N ARG A 40 10.38 14.23 -22.96
CA ARG A 40 11.07 13.19 -22.18
C ARG A 40 10.47 13.24 -20.77
N ALA A 41 9.98 12.10 -20.26
CA ALA A 41 9.50 12.05 -18.88
C ALA A 41 10.62 12.57 -17.95
N PRO A 42 10.28 13.34 -16.91
CA PRO A 42 11.29 13.89 -15.99
C PRO A 42 12.21 12.78 -15.48
N ALA A 43 13.52 13.00 -15.50
CA ALA A 43 14.44 12.09 -14.83
C ALA A 43 14.29 12.32 -13.32
N VAL A 44 13.62 11.41 -12.61
CA VAL A 44 13.36 11.55 -11.16
C VAL A 44 14.05 10.43 -10.38
N ALA A 45 14.68 10.79 -9.28
CA ALA A 45 15.17 9.85 -8.27
C ALA A 45 14.66 10.23 -6.88
N ALA A 46 14.75 9.31 -5.91
CA ALA A 46 14.41 9.56 -4.51
C ALA A 46 15.61 9.30 -3.60
N VAL A 47 15.74 10.08 -2.52
CA VAL A 47 16.74 9.91 -1.46
C VAL A 47 16.04 9.76 -0.12
N LEU A 48 16.34 8.68 0.60
CA LEU A 48 15.76 8.35 1.90
C LEU A 48 16.84 8.31 2.98
N PRO A 49 16.90 9.29 3.90
CA PRO A 49 17.72 9.17 5.10
C PRO A 49 17.10 8.14 6.05
N ALA A 50 17.78 7.02 6.26
CA ALA A 50 17.38 5.90 7.10
C ALA A 50 18.45 5.54 8.16
N GLY A 51 19.31 6.50 8.53
CA GLY A 51 20.38 6.33 9.53
C GLY A 51 20.00 6.66 10.98
N GLY A 52 18.81 7.22 11.24
CA GLY A 52 18.45 7.67 12.58
C GLY A 52 18.21 6.53 13.58
N SER A 53 18.59 6.76 14.84
CA SER A 53 18.41 5.83 15.98
C SER A 53 16.94 5.65 16.39
N GLY A 54 16.13 6.72 16.28
CA GLY A 54 14.71 6.67 16.62
C GLY A 54 14.40 6.65 18.12
N GLU A 55 15.27 7.22 18.95
CA GLU A 55 15.21 7.23 20.44
C GLU A 55 13.81 7.46 21.03
N ARG A 56 13.00 8.36 20.46
CA ARG A 56 11.63 8.66 20.92
C ARG A 56 10.66 7.48 20.84
N MET A 57 10.97 6.45 20.06
CA MET A 57 10.16 5.24 19.96
C MET A 57 10.30 4.33 21.19
N GLY A 58 11.37 4.50 21.97
CA GLY A 58 11.59 3.76 23.22
C GLY A 58 11.85 2.26 23.01
N VAL A 59 12.34 1.86 21.84
CA VAL A 59 12.69 0.48 21.49
C VAL A 59 14.14 0.42 21.03
N PRO A 60 14.86 -0.70 21.25
CA PRO A 60 16.27 -0.81 20.90
C PRO A 60 16.51 -0.89 19.38
N THR A 61 15.51 -1.35 18.63
CA THR A 61 15.58 -1.43 17.17
C THR A 61 15.38 -0.05 16.55
N PRO A 62 16.23 0.40 15.61
CA PRO A 62 15.98 1.63 14.89
C PRO A 62 14.59 1.61 14.25
N LYS A 63 13.82 2.68 14.45
CA LYS A 63 12.37 2.74 14.14
C LYS A 63 11.98 2.32 12.72
N GLN A 64 12.84 2.56 11.73
CA GLN A 64 12.65 2.17 10.33
C GLN A 64 12.66 0.66 10.12
N PHE A 65 13.26 -0.10 11.05
CA PHE A 65 13.29 -1.55 11.06
C PHE A 65 12.29 -2.18 12.02
N CYS A 66 11.49 -1.38 12.74
CA CYS A 66 10.42 -1.92 13.58
C CYS A 66 9.41 -2.71 12.73
N PRO A 67 9.03 -3.92 13.16
CA PRO A 67 8.11 -4.76 12.40
C PRO A 67 6.67 -4.27 12.54
N VAL A 68 5.95 -4.29 11.43
CA VAL A 68 4.49 -4.23 11.35
C VAL A 68 4.08 -5.45 10.53
N LEU A 69 3.30 -6.35 11.12
CA LEU A 69 3.00 -7.68 10.52
C LEU A 69 4.28 -8.43 10.12
N GLU A 70 5.29 -8.45 11.00
CA GLU A 70 6.62 -9.08 10.80
C GLU A 70 7.48 -8.50 9.66
N ARG A 71 6.97 -7.46 8.97
CA ARG A 71 7.68 -6.74 7.91
C ARG A 71 8.17 -5.39 8.42
N PRO A 72 9.45 -5.01 8.19
CA PRO A 72 10.01 -3.77 8.71
C PRO A 72 9.36 -2.56 8.05
N LEU A 73 9.14 -1.49 8.82
CA LEU A 73 8.43 -0.29 8.38
C LEU A 73 8.97 0.31 7.07
N ILE A 74 10.29 0.39 6.91
CA ILE A 74 10.95 0.90 5.70
C ILE A 74 10.54 0.14 4.43
N SER A 75 10.28 -1.17 4.55
CA SER A 75 9.88 -2.01 3.42
C SER A 75 8.54 -1.56 2.83
N TYR A 76 7.63 -1.01 3.63
CA TYR A 76 6.37 -0.44 3.14
C TYR A 76 6.61 0.87 2.39
N THR A 77 7.48 1.74 2.91
CA THR A 77 7.85 3.00 2.25
C THR A 77 8.53 2.75 0.89
N LEU A 78 9.44 1.77 0.82
CA LEU A 78 10.07 1.37 -0.44
C LEU A 78 9.05 0.86 -1.45
N GLN A 79 8.14 -0.02 -1.03
CA GLN A 79 7.07 -0.51 -1.90
C GLN A 79 6.18 0.62 -2.43
N ALA A 80 5.85 1.62 -1.60
CA ALA A 80 5.05 2.77 -2.02
C ALA A 80 5.74 3.59 -3.11
N LEU A 81 7.05 3.85 -2.96
CA LEU A 81 7.85 4.54 -3.97
C LEU A 81 8.08 3.68 -5.21
N GLU A 82 8.26 2.37 -5.05
CA GLU A 82 8.48 1.45 -6.17
C GLU A 82 7.26 1.29 -7.07
N ARG A 83 6.04 1.43 -6.54
CA ARG A 83 4.80 1.46 -7.34
C ARG A 83 4.78 2.62 -8.33
N VAL A 84 5.53 3.69 -8.07
CA VAL A 84 5.63 4.85 -8.95
C VAL A 84 6.67 4.58 -10.04
N CYS A 85 6.19 4.31 -11.25
CA CYS A 85 7.04 3.82 -12.34
C CYS A 85 8.07 4.86 -12.85
N TRP A 86 7.78 6.15 -12.71
CA TRP A 86 8.65 7.25 -13.17
C TRP A 86 9.75 7.65 -12.18
N ILE A 87 9.77 7.10 -10.95
CA ILE A 87 10.92 7.24 -10.04
C ILE A 87 11.97 6.21 -10.45
N LYS A 88 13.04 6.63 -11.11
CA LYS A 88 14.02 5.73 -11.73
C LYS A 88 14.91 5.02 -10.70
N ASP A 89 15.39 5.76 -9.71
CA ASP A 89 16.37 5.29 -8.73
C ASP A 89 15.94 5.72 -7.31
N ILE A 90 16.10 4.83 -6.33
CA ILE A 90 15.79 5.09 -4.92
C ILE A 90 17.07 4.86 -4.11
N VAL A 91 17.68 5.94 -3.64
CA VAL A 91 18.89 5.89 -2.82
C VAL A 91 18.52 5.90 -1.34
N VAL A 92 18.97 4.90 -0.60
CA VAL A 92 18.69 4.76 0.83
C VAL A 92 19.99 4.88 1.60
N ALA A 93 20.07 5.87 2.48
CA ALA A 93 21.21 6.09 3.35
C ALA A 93 21.01 5.37 4.69
N VAL A 94 21.80 4.33 4.96
CA VAL A 94 21.75 3.53 6.20
C VAL A 94 23.10 3.55 6.91
N THR A 95 23.12 3.41 8.23
CA THR A 95 24.40 3.33 8.97
C THR A 95 25.16 2.07 8.57
N GLY A 96 26.50 2.09 8.70
CA GLY A 96 27.34 0.92 8.41
C GLY A 96 26.89 -0.35 9.16
N GLU A 97 26.49 -0.20 10.43
CA GLU A 97 25.96 -1.28 11.27
C GLU A 97 24.69 -1.94 10.70
N ASN A 98 23.83 -1.17 10.02
CA ASN A 98 22.56 -1.64 9.48
C ASN A 98 22.62 -2.00 7.99
N MET A 99 23.79 -1.88 7.35
CA MET A 99 23.95 -2.11 5.91
C MET A 99 23.55 -3.54 5.51
N GLU A 100 24.04 -4.55 6.21
CA GLU A 100 23.72 -5.95 5.93
C GLU A 100 22.24 -6.28 6.22
N ALA A 101 21.68 -5.72 7.29
CA ALA A 101 20.26 -5.85 7.58
C ALA A 101 19.40 -5.27 6.44
N MET A 102 19.77 -4.10 5.92
CA MET A 102 19.06 -3.46 4.80
C MET A 102 19.17 -4.28 3.51
N LYS A 103 20.35 -4.85 3.20
CA LYS A 103 20.51 -5.78 2.06
C LYS A 103 19.61 -7.01 2.20
N GLY A 104 19.54 -7.58 3.40
CA GLY A 104 18.63 -8.69 3.71
C GLY A 104 17.16 -8.32 3.51
N ILE A 105 16.76 -7.10 3.87
CA ILE A 105 15.40 -6.58 3.62
C ILE A 105 15.14 -6.43 2.12
N ILE A 106 16.07 -5.85 1.35
CA ILE A 106 15.94 -5.69 -0.11
C ILE A 106 15.75 -7.06 -0.77
N GLN A 107 16.60 -8.03 -0.43
CA GLN A 107 16.52 -9.38 -0.98
C GLN A 107 15.23 -10.09 -0.57
N LYS A 108 14.88 -10.08 0.73
CA LYS A 108 13.70 -10.78 1.26
C LYS A 108 12.41 -10.29 0.61
N TYR A 109 12.23 -8.97 0.48
CA TYR A 109 11.00 -8.36 -0.05
C TYR A 109 11.12 -7.99 -1.54
N GLN A 110 12.21 -8.40 -2.20
CA GLN A 110 12.46 -8.23 -3.64
C GLN A 110 12.37 -6.78 -4.13
N HIS A 111 12.76 -5.83 -3.28
CA HIS A 111 12.79 -4.40 -3.61
C HIS A 111 13.72 -4.14 -4.79
N GLN A 112 13.25 -3.33 -5.74
CA GLN A 112 13.95 -3.01 -6.99
C GLN A 112 14.36 -1.55 -7.03
N ARG A 113 15.37 -1.23 -7.86
CA ARG A 113 15.84 0.16 -8.07
C ARG A 113 16.43 0.80 -6.81
N ILE A 114 16.82 -0.01 -5.83
CA ILE A 114 17.40 0.46 -4.57
C ILE A 114 18.92 0.50 -4.66
N SER A 115 19.49 1.66 -4.37
CA SER A 115 20.93 1.82 -4.16
C SER A 115 21.20 2.22 -2.72
N LEU A 116 22.16 1.56 -2.07
CA LEU A 116 22.52 1.84 -0.68
C LEU A 116 23.75 2.74 -0.61
N VAL A 117 23.71 3.69 0.31
CA VAL A 117 24.86 4.52 0.69
C VAL A 117 24.99 4.55 2.20
N GLU A 118 26.19 4.88 2.67
CA GLU A 118 26.41 5.08 4.10
C GLU A 118 25.74 6.38 4.58
N ALA A 119 24.96 6.29 5.65
CA ALA A 119 24.38 7.43 6.33
C ALA A 119 25.45 8.20 7.11
N GLY A 120 25.32 9.53 7.12
CA GLY A 120 26.07 10.35 8.06
C GLY A 120 25.43 10.35 9.46
N VAL A 121 26.15 10.92 10.43
CA VAL A 121 25.67 11.03 11.83
C VAL A 121 24.39 11.87 11.97
N THR A 122 24.14 12.79 11.03
CA THR A 122 22.92 13.62 11.01
C THR A 122 22.07 13.37 9.77
N ARG A 123 20.82 13.86 9.82
CA ARG A 123 19.87 13.77 8.70
C ARG A 123 20.42 14.45 7.44
N HIS A 124 20.94 15.68 7.55
CA HIS A 124 21.44 16.40 6.37
C HIS A 124 22.69 15.73 5.78
N ARG A 125 23.62 15.25 6.60
CA ARG A 125 24.79 14.49 6.11
C ARG A 125 24.37 13.21 5.36
N SER A 126 23.37 12.50 5.87
CA SER A 126 22.80 11.32 5.20
C SER A 126 22.15 11.64 3.85
N ILE A 127 21.38 12.74 3.78
CA ILE A 127 20.79 13.19 2.50
C ILE A 127 21.88 13.58 1.52
N PHE A 128 22.91 14.30 1.98
CA PHE A 128 24.00 14.74 1.10
C PHE A 128 24.76 13.55 0.49
N ASN A 129 25.02 12.50 1.27
CA ASN A 129 25.62 11.27 0.75
C ASN A 129 24.73 10.62 -0.34
N GLY A 130 23.42 10.63 -0.15
CA GLY A 130 22.47 10.16 -1.17
C GLY A 130 22.48 11.01 -2.44
N LEU A 131 22.57 12.34 -2.31
CA LEU A 131 22.70 13.25 -3.45
C LEU A 131 24.02 13.05 -4.20
N LYS A 132 25.14 12.87 -3.49
CA LYS A 132 26.45 12.58 -4.09
C LYS A 132 26.43 11.29 -4.92
N ALA A 133 25.72 10.26 -4.47
CA ALA A 133 25.59 9.02 -5.23
C ALA A 133 24.78 9.16 -6.53
N LEU A 134 23.95 10.21 -6.63
CA LEU A 134 23.21 10.56 -7.83
C LEU A 134 23.94 11.58 -8.72
N ALA A 135 25.05 12.15 -8.25
CA ALA A 135 25.83 13.09 -9.04
C ALA A 135 26.69 12.35 -10.07
N GLU A 136 26.79 12.92 -11.27
CA GLU A 136 27.65 12.41 -12.37
C GLU A 136 29.11 12.87 -12.25
N ASP A 137 29.48 13.55 -11.16
CA ASP A 137 30.80 14.13 -10.94
C ASP A 137 31.86 13.13 -10.42
N GLN A 138 31.47 11.86 -10.19
CA GLN A 138 32.39 10.81 -9.76
C GLN A 138 32.70 9.81 -10.88
N PRO A 139 33.99 9.43 -11.08
CA PRO A 139 34.39 8.44 -12.09
C PRO A 139 33.70 7.09 -11.95
N ASP A 140 33.29 6.74 -10.72
CA ASP A 140 32.62 5.48 -10.38
C ASP A 140 31.08 5.60 -10.25
N SER A 141 30.49 6.73 -10.69
CA SER A 141 29.05 6.94 -10.56
C SER A 141 28.26 5.94 -11.41
N LYS A 142 27.48 5.09 -10.74
CA LYS A 142 26.66 4.03 -11.37
C LYS A 142 25.24 4.49 -11.71
N LEU A 143 24.83 5.64 -11.19
CA LEU A 143 23.48 6.18 -11.31
C LEU A 143 23.48 7.40 -12.23
N SER A 144 22.36 7.64 -12.91
CA SER A 144 22.22 8.82 -13.77
C SER A 144 21.78 10.02 -12.96
N LYS A 145 22.29 11.21 -13.27
CA LYS A 145 21.87 12.44 -12.61
C LYS A 145 20.38 12.69 -12.89
N PRO A 146 19.53 12.81 -11.86
CA PRO A 146 18.13 13.17 -12.07
C PRO A 146 18.00 14.66 -12.37
N GLU A 147 16.92 15.04 -13.05
CA GLU A 147 16.50 16.43 -13.18
C GLU A 147 15.85 16.91 -11.88
N VAL A 148 15.02 16.06 -11.26
CA VAL A 148 14.35 16.32 -9.99
C VAL A 148 14.67 15.21 -9.01
N VAL A 149 15.00 15.56 -7.78
CA VAL A 149 15.18 14.60 -6.69
C VAL A 149 14.10 14.78 -5.63
N ILE A 150 13.55 13.67 -5.18
CA ILE A 150 12.59 13.59 -4.07
C ILE A 150 13.36 13.27 -2.80
N ILE A 151 13.12 14.01 -1.73
CA ILE A 151 13.56 13.65 -0.38
C ILE A 151 12.34 13.11 0.38
N HIS A 152 12.45 11.90 0.91
CA HIS A 152 11.38 11.26 1.67
C HIS A 152 11.92 10.56 2.92
N ASP A 153 11.18 10.58 4.04
CA ASP A 153 11.63 9.87 5.24
C ASP A 153 11.23 8.39 5.16
N ALA A 154 12.14 7.48 5.53
CA ALA A 154 11.91 6.02 5.52
C ALA A 154 10.73 5.52 6.38
N VAL A 155 10.21 6.35 7.29
CA VAL A 155 9.15 6.04 8.26
C VAL A 155 7.82 6.74 7.95
N ARG A 156 7.57 7.03 6.66
CA ARG A 156 6.32 7.61 6.13
C ARG A 156 5.78 6.70 5.01
N PRO A 157 5.21 5.53 5.35
CA PRO A 157 4.89 4.48 4.37
C PRO A 157 3.67 4.78 3.50
N PHE A 158 2.84 5.76 3.86
CA PHE A 158 1.56 6.06 3.18
C PHE A 158 1.67 7.22 2.19
N VAL A 159 2.74 7.22 1.39
CA VAL A 159 2.93 8.18 0.31
C VAL A 159 2.37 7.63 -1.00
N GLU A 160 1.59 8.43 -1.71
CA GLU A 160 0.93 8.03 -2.96
C GLU A 160 1.42 8.86 -4.15
N GLU A 161 1.23 8.35 -5.36
CA GLU A 161 1.70 8.98 -6.60
C GLU A 161 1.22 10.43 -6.77
N ASP A 162 -0.02 10.72 -6.37
CA ASP A 162 -0.64 12.04 -6.50
C ASP A 162 0.15 13.16 -5.80
N VAL A 163 0.59 12.95 -4.56
CA VAL A 163 1.36 13.98 -3.83
C VAL A 163 2.78 14.09 -4.37
N LEU A 164 3.39 12.97 -4.77
CA LEU A 164 4.72 12.93 -5.37
C LEU A 164 4.72 13.72 -6.68
N LEU A 165 3.73 13.49 -7.55
CA LEU A 165 3.58 14.22 -8.81
C LEU A 165 3.37 15.72 -8.57
N LYS A 166 2.57 16.11 -7.57
CA LYS A 166 2.36 17.53 -7.22
C LYS A 166 3.65 18.22 -6.79
N VAL A 167 4.43 17.61 -5.88
CA VAL A 167 5.69 18.23 -5.42
C VAL A 167 6.75 18.23 -6.52
N VAL A 168 6.84 17.18 -7.35
CA VAL A 168 7.77 17.15 -8.50
C VAL A 168 7.43 18.23 -9.52
N THR A 169 6.15 18.37 -9.86
CA THR A 169 5.68 19.39 -10.81
C THR A 169 5.98 20.79 -10.28
N ALA A 170 5.68 21.04 -9.00
CA ALA A 170 5.99 22.31 -8.36
C ALA A 170 7.51 22.56 -8.26
N ALA A 171 8.32 21.55 -7.95
CA ALA A 171 9.76 21.69 -7.90
C ALA A 171 10.37 22.04 -9.26
N LYS A 172 9.81 21.53 -10.37
CA LYS A 172 10.24 21.94 -11.72
C LYS A 172 9.99 23.41 -12.02
N GLU A 173 8.86 23.95 -11.56
CA GLU A 173 8.47 25.34 -11.81
C GLU A 173 9.18 26.31 -10.85
N TYR A 174 9.32 25.94 -9.58
CA TYR A 174 9.80 26.83 -8.51
C TYR A 174 11.22 26.51 -8.02
N GLY A 175 11.86 25.48 -8.55
CA GLY A 175 13.17 24.97 -8.10
C GLY A 175 13.11 24.06 -6.87
N ALA A 176 12.14 24.28 -5.96
CA ALA A 176 11.91 23.46 -4.78
C ALA A 176 10.42 23.43 -4.41
N ALA A 177 9.97 22.32 -3.82
CA ALA A 177 8.62 22.18 -3.29
C ALA A 177 8.55 21.19 -2.14
N GLY A 178 7.56 21.34 -1.26
CA GLY A 178 7.35 20.43 -0.15
C GLY A 178 5.90 20.34 0.29
N ALA A 179 5.53 19.15 0.78
CA ALA A 179 4.22 18.93 1.37
C ALA A 179 4.10 19.66 2.72
N ILE A 180 2.92 20.22 3.00
CA ILE A 180 2.60 20.87 4.27
C ILE A 180 1.29 20.36 4.85
N ARG A 181 1.14 20.50 6.17
CA ARG A 181 -0.08 20.23 6.92
C ARG A 181 -0.45 21.39 7.83
N PRO A 182 -1.75 21.59 8.14
CA PRO A 182 -2.16 22.53 9.17
C PRO A 182 -1.64 22.06 10.54
N LEU A 183 -1.28 23.03 11.39
CA LEU A 183 -0.93 22.74 12.78
C LEU A 183 -2.16 22.34 13.58
N VAL A 184 -2.07 21.24 14.33
CA VAL A 184 -3.11 20.82 15.28
C VAL A 184 -2.92 21.58 16.59
N SER A 185 -1.72 21.48 17.17
CA SER A 185 -1.36 22.13 18.43
C SER A 185 -0.87 23.56 18.22
N THR A 186 -1.05 24.40 19.24
CA THR A 186 -0.40 25.70 19.35
C THR A 186 1.11 25.51 19.49
N VAL A 187 1.90 26.33 18.78
CA VAL A 187 3.37 26.35 18.91
C VAL A 187 3.75 27.45 19.89
N ILE A 188 4.61 27.12 20.84
CA ILE A 188 5.10 28.02 21.88
C ILE A 188 6.63 27.98 21.93
N SER A 189 7.24 29.10 22.30
CA SER A 189 8.65 29.18 22.66
C SER A 189 8.76 29.14 24.19
N PRO A 190 9.56 28.24 24.77
CA PRO A 190 9.87 28.27 26.20
C PRO A 190 11.05 29.21 26.49
N SER A 191 11.05 29.83 27.66
CA SER A 191 12.22 30.52 28.23
C SER A 191 13.21 29.52 28.83
N ALA A 192 14.42 29.99 29.17
CA ALA A 192 15.49 29.14 29.70
C ALA A 192 15.15 28.44 31.03
N ASP A 193 14.24 29.00 31.83
CA ASP A 193 13.71 28.43 33.08
C ASP A 193 12.49 27.51 32.87
N GLY A 194 12.09 27.26 31.62
CA GLY A 194 10.99 26.34 31.29
C GLY A 194 9.58 26.97 31.35
N CYS A 195 9.49 28.29 31.47
CA CYS A 195 8.23 29.03 31.42
C CYS A 195 7.84 29.36 29.97
N LEU A 196 6.58 29.78 29.76
CA LEU A 196 6.12 30.28 28.46
C LEU A 196 6.74 31.65 28.19
N ASP A 197 7.45 31.79 27.06
CA ASP A 197 7.92 33.09 26.56
C ASP A 197 6.86 33.72 25.63
N HIS A 198 6.56 33.06 24.51
CA HIS A 198 5.51 33.52 23.59
C HIS A 198 4.88 32.38 22.78
N SER A 199 3.78 32.68 22.09
CA SER A 199 3.08 31.75 21.20
C SER A 199 3.02 32.28 19.77
N LEU A 200 3.16 31.38 18.79
CA LEU A 200 3.07 31.71 17.38
C LEU A 200 1.62 31.74 16.88
N GLU A 201 1.31 32.66 15.97
CA GLU A 201 0.00 32.75 15.32
C GLU A 201 -0.25 31.53 14.41
N ARG A 202 -1.03 30.56 14.91
CA ARG A 202 -1.23 29.25 14.25
C ARG A 202 -1.69 29.35 12.79
N ALA A 203 -2.55 30.32 12.46
CA ALA A 203 -3.08 30.50 11.11
C ALA A 203 -2.01 30.81 10.05
N ARG A 204 -0.89 31.42 10.47
CA ARG A 204 0.24 31.81 9.60
C ARG A 204 1.33 30.76 9.48
N HIS A 205 1.21 29.64 10.22
CA HIS A 205 2.23 28.60 10.27
C HIS A 205 1.66 27.26 9.78
N ARG A 206 2.57 26.38 9.34
CA ARG A 206 2.26 25.04 8.85
C ARG A 206 3.32 24.06 9.36
N ALA A 207 2.96 22.79 9.49
CA ALA A 207 3.93 21.72 9.66
C ALA A 207 4.50 21.36 8.28
N SER A 208 5.82 21.38 8.16
CA SER A 208 6.52 20.86 6.98
C SER A 208 6.56 19.34 7.03
N GLU A 209 6.19 18.69 5.94
CA GLU A 209 6.12 17.24 5.81
C GLU A 209 6.88 16.77 4.56
N MET A 210 7.01 15.45 4.45
CA MET A 210 7.54 14.80 3.25
C MET A 210 6.35 14.25 2.43
N PRO A 211 6.48 14.06 1.11
CA PRO A 211 7.68 14.24 0.30
C PRO A 211 8.03 15.72 0.05
N GLN A 212 9.32 15.97 -0.17
CA GLN A 212 9.83 17.21 -0.73
C GLN A 212 10.51 16.89 -2.06
N ALA A 213 10.51 17.83 -3.00
CA ALA A 213 11.15 17.66 -4.28
C ALA A 213 11.91 18.93 -4.68
N PHE A 214 13.01 18.75 -5.43
CA PHE A 214 13.92 19.82 -5.80
C PHE A 214 14.45 19.57 -7.21
N LEU A 215 14.70 20.63 -7.97
CA LEU A 215 15.65 20.51 -9.07
C LEU A 215 16.99 20.04 -8.48
N PHE A 216 17.58 19.01 -9.08
CA PHE A 216 18.74 18.34 -8.50
C PHE A 216 19.91 19.31 -8.29
N ASP A 217 20.24 20.09 -9.31
CA ASP A 217 21.37 21.02 -9.27
C ASP A 217 21.19 22.08 -8.17
N VAL A 218 19.96 22.57 -7.96
CA VAL A 218 19.62 23.54 -6.89
C VAL A 218 19.92 22.96 -5.51
N ILE A 219 19.41 21.76 -5.22
CA ILE A 219 19.56 21.22 -3.86
C ILE A 219 20.99 20.71 -3.65
N TYR A 220 21.62 20.12 -4.67
CA TYR A 220 23.00 19.65 -4.57
C TYR A 220 23.97 20.80 -4.28
N GLU A 221 23.85 21.91 -5.00
CA GLU A 221 24.65 23.11 -4.76
C GLU A 221 24.38 23.69 -3.35
N ALA A 222 23.11 23.74 -2.92
CA ALA A 222 22.77 24.19 -1.57
C ALA A 222 23.43 23.32 -0.48
N TYR A 223 23.56 22.01 -0.69
CA TYR A 223 24.27 21.12 0.23
C TYR A 223 25.79 21.30 0.16
N GLN A 224 26.37 21.60 -1.02
CA GLN A 224 27.79 21.89 -1.17
C GLN A 224 28.21 23.19 -0.46
N GLN A 225 27.33 24.19 -0.44
CA GLN A 225 27.57 25.48 0.24
C GLN A 225 27.14 25.48 1.71
N CYS A 226 26.45 24.43 2.17
CA CYS A 226 25.90 24.34 3.51
C CYS A 226 27.03 24.36 4.57
N SER A 227 26.86 25.14 5.63
CA SER A 227 27.83 25.15 6.73
C SER A 227 27.76 23.87 7.54
N ASP A 228 28.87 23.47 8.19
CA ASP A 228 28.84 22.32 9.10
C ASP A 228 27.82 22.48 10.24
N TYR A 229 27.59 23.71 10.70
CA TYR A 229 26.56 23.99 11.71
C TYR A 229 25.15 23.64 11.20
N ASP A 230 24.81 24.06 9.99
CA ASP A 230 23.51 23.76 9.39
C ASP A 230 23.38 22.27 9.01
N LEU A 231 24.47 21.61 8.61
CA LEU A 231 24.50 20.16 8.41
C LEU A 231 24.28 19.38 9.72
N GLU A 232 24.70 19.93 10.86
CA GLU A 232 24.58 19.30 12.17
C GLU A 232 23.18 19.50 12.77
N PHE A 233 22.70 20.74 12.80
CA PHE A 233 21.49 21.13 13.55
C PHE A 233 20.27 21.41 12.66
N GLY A 234 20.45 21.52 11.35
CA GLY A 234 19.35 21.73 10.42
C GLY A 234 18.37 20.56 10.40
N THR A 235 17.10 20.88 10.20
CA THR A 235 16.02 19.87 10.11
C THR A 235 15.26 19.90 8.78
N GLU A 236 15.47 20.92 7.96
CA GLU A 236 14.59 21.30 6.86
C GLU A 236 15.39 21.56 5.57
N CYS A 237 15.15 20.77 4.53
CA CYS A 237 15.85 20.89 3.24
C CYS A 237 15.38 22.12 2.45
N LEU A 238 14.10 22.49 2.56
CA LEU A 238 13.57 23.71 1.93
C LEU A 238 14.27 24.97 2.47
N GLN A 239 14.69 24.95 3.74
CA GLN A 239 15.44 26.04 4.37
C GLN A 239 16.86 26.13 3.80
N LEU A 240 17.51 25.01 3.49
CA LEU A 240 18.81 25.01 2.82
C LEU A 240 18.70 25.58 1.40
N ALA A 241 17.69 25.13 0.63
CA ALA A 241 17.43 25.66 -0.70
C ALA A 241 17.16 27.19 -0.69
N LEU A 242 16.46 27.69 0.32
CA LEU A 242 16.22 29.12 0.50
C LEU A 242 17.50 29.89 0.89
N LYS A 243 18.25 29.38 1.87
CA LYS A 243 19.41 30.08 2.44
C LYS A 243 20.60 30.10 1.50
N TYR A 244 20.89 28.98 0.85
CA TYR A 244 22.09 28.78 0.03
C TYR A 244 21.81 28.82 -1.48
N GLY A 245 20.60 28.43 -1.91
CA GLY A 245 20.20 28.48 -3.32
C GLY A 245 19.33 29.69 -3.68
N HIS A 246 18.93 30.52 -2.71
CA HIS A 246 17.96 31.62 -2.89
C HIS A 246 16.61 31.18 -3.50
N ILE A 247 16.25 29.92 -3.32
CA ILE A 247 15.03 29.34 -3.89
C ILE A 247 13.88 29.37 -2.88
N LYS A 248 12.80 30.05 -3.24
CA LYS A 248 11.55 30.04 -2.46
C LYS A 248 10.72 28.83 -2.84
N ALA A 249 10.75 27.82 -1.97
CA ALA A 249 10.00 26.59 -2.21
C ALA A 249 8.49 26.80 -2.29
N LYS A 250 7.85 26.09 -3.22
CA LYS A 250 6.39 26.01 -3.30
C LYS A 250 5.84 25.05 -2.25
N LEU A 251 4.93 25.53 -1.42
CA LEU A 251 4.24 24.69 -0.43
C LEU A 251 2.99 24.06 -1.05
N VAL A 252 2.87 22.73 -0.90
CA VAL A 252 1.78 21.91 -1.46
C VAL A 252 0.99 21.29 -0.32
N GLU A 253 -0.34 21.38 -0.35
CA GLU A 253 -1.18 20.77 0.68
C GLU A 253 -1.09 19.24 0.65
N GLY A 254 -0.81 18.65 1.82
CA GLY A 254 -0.69 17.21 2.02
C GLY A 254 -1.91 16.58 2.70
N SER A 255 -2.12 15.29 2.46
CA SER A 255 -3.12 14.50 3.18
C SER A 255 -2.66 14.21 4.63
N PRO A 256 -3.59 13.86 5.54
CA PRO A 256 -3.23 13.41 6.87
C PRO A 256 -2.21 12.27 6.85
N ASP A 257 -2.33 11.33 5.90
CA ASP A 257 -1.51 10.13 5.69
C ASP A 257 0.00 10.35 5.63
N LEU A 258 0.44 11.58 5.37
CA LEU A 258 1.85 11.91 5.29
C LEU A 258 2.56 11.92 6.64
N TRP A 259 1.88 11.74 7.79
CA TRP A 259 2.51 11.83 9.12
C TRP A 259 3.69 10.87 9.29
N LYS A 260 4.64 11.27 10.15
CA LYS A 260 5.82 10.46 10.46
C LYS A 260 5.55 9.48 11.58
N VAL A 261 5.82 8.19 11.36
CA VAL A 261 5.83 7.22 12.46
C VAL A 261 7.01 7.54 13.39
N THR A 262 6.69 8.02 14.59
CA THR A 262 7.67 8.55 15.55
C THR A 262 7.61 7.84 16.90
N TYR A 263 6.41 7.48 17.34
CA TYR A 263 6.12 6.86 18.63
C TYR A 263 5.48 5.48 18.44
N LYS A 264 5.45 4.68 19.52
CA LYS A 264 4.78 3.37 19.52
C LYS A 264 3.31 3.43 19.09
N ARG A 265 2.58 4.46 19.54
CA ARG A 265 1.18 4.69 19.13
C ARG A 265 1.02 4.86 17.61
N ASP A 266 2.04 5.38 16.93
CA ASP A 266 2.01 5.56 15.48
C ASP A 266 2.19 4.22 14.75
N LEU A 267 2.90 3.24 15.35
CA LEU A 267 2.97 1.87 14.81
C LEU A 267 1.59 1.20 14.86
N TYR A 268 0.82 1.39 15.94
CA TYR A 268 -0.55 0.86 16.03
C TYR A 268 -1.46 1.45 14.96
N ALA A 269 -1.38 2.76 14.74
CA ALA A 269 -2.11 3.43 13.67
C ALA A 269 -1.68 2.91 12.29
N ALA A 270 -0.37 2.78 12.05
CA ALA A 270 0.15 2.27 10.79
C ALA A 270 -0.27 0.82 10.52
N GLU A 271 -0.20 -0.06 11.52
CA GLU A 271 -0.66 -1.45 11.42
C GLU A 271 -2.15 -1.52 11.06
N SER A 272 -2.98 -0.71 11.73
CA SER A 272 -4.41 -0.67 11.50
C SER A 272 -4.73 -0.24 10.06
N ILE A 273 -4.05 0.78 9.56
CA ILE A 273 -4.24 1.30 8.19
C ILE A 273 -3.76 0.29 7.15
N ILE A 274 -2.64 -0.39 7.42
CA ILE A 274 -2.16 -1.46 6.55
C ILE A 274 -3.18 -2.59 6.47
N LYS A 275 -3.68 -3.09 7.62
CA LYS A 275 -4.71 -4.14 7.68
C LYS A 275 -5.98 -3.73 6.95
N GLU A 276 -6.44 -2.50 7.14
CA GLU A 276 -7.62 -1.97 6.47
C GLU A 276 -7.43 -1.99 4.94
N ARG A 277 -6.32 -1.45 4.42
CA ARG A 277 -6.04 -1.39 2.97
C ARG A 277 -6.00 -2.77 2.31
N ILE A 278 -5.38 -3.76 2.95
CA ILE A 278 -5.30 -5.13 2.41
C ILE A 278 -6.58 -5.96 2.64
N SER A 279 -7.57 -5.43 3.35
CA SER A 279 -8.87 -6.08 3.59
C SER A 279 -9.95 -5.68 2.59
N GLN A 280 -9.65 -4.74 1.67
CA GLN A 280 -10.63 -4.22 0.70
C GLN A 280 -10.88 -5.14 -0.50
N HIS A 281 -10.28 -6.33 -0.55
CA HIS A 281 -10.53 -7.30 -1.63
C HIS A 281 -10.57 -8.73 -1.06
N ILE A 282 -11.63 -9.47 -1.40
CA ILE A 282 -11.83 -10.89 -1.09
C ILE A 282 -11.99 -11.67 -2.39
N CYS A 283 -11.23 -12.76 -2.55
CA CYS A 283 -11.38 -13.70 -3.64
C CYS A 283 -12.01 -15.01 -3.15
N LEU A 284 -13.22 -15.32 -3.63
CA LEU A 284 -13.86 -16.62 -3.42
C LEU A 284 -13.35 -17.62 -4.46
N ILE A 285 -13.06 -18.83 -4.01
CA ILE A 285 -12.68 -19.97 -4.85
C ILE A 285 -13.73 -21.04 -4.66
N MET A 286 -14.38 -21.42 -5.76
CA MET A 286 -15.51 -22.35 -5.79
C MET A 286 -15.18 -23.50 -6.74
N ASP A 287 -15.64 -24.70 -6.45
CA ASP A 287 -15.42 -25.92 -7.25
C ASP A 287 -16.27 -26.00 -8.53
N THR A 288 -17.35 -25.23 -8.61
CA THR A 288 -18.29 -25.25 -9.73
C THR A 288 -18.68 -23.85 -10.21
N LYS A 289 -19.19 -23.80 -11.45
CA LYS A 289 -19.81 -22.62 -12.09
C LYS A 289 -21.34 -22.61 -11.98
N ASP A 290 -21.93 -23.61 -11.32
CA ASP A 290 -23.39 -23.68 -11.14
C ASP A 290 -23.87 -22.49 -10.29
N GLU A 291 -24.71 -21.63 -10.86
CA GLU A 291 -25.25 -20.45 -10.17
C GLU A 291 -26.09 -20.82 -8.94
N ASN A 292 -26.63 -22.04 -8.87
CA ASN A 292 -27.38 -22.52 -7.71
C ASN A 292 -26.47 -23.00 -6.56
N HIS A 293 -25.15 -22.97 -6.77
CA HIS A 293 -24.20 -23.38 -5.76
C HIS A 293 -24.24 -22.45 -4.54
N VAL A 294 -24.26 -23.02 -3.34
CA VAL A 294 -24.36 -22.26 -2.08
C VAL A 294 -23.19 -21.28 -1.88
N GLY A 295 -22.06 -21.49 -2.56
CA GLY A 295 -20.97 -20.51 -2.60
C GLY A 295 -21.32 -19.18 -3.26
N HIS A 296 -22.20 -19.16 -4.27
CA HIS A 296 -22.66 -17.89 -4.88
C HIS A 296 -23.57 -17.12 -3.92
N ARG A 297 -24.39 -17.84 -3.14
CA ARG A 297 -25.18 -17.23 -2.07
C ARG A 297 -24.29 -16.58 -1.00
N LEU A 298 -23.17 -17.22 -0.63
CA LEU A 298 -22.20 -16.62 0.27
C LEU A 298 -21.52 -15.40 -0.37
N GLU A 299 -21.22 -15.45 -1.66
CA GLU A 299 -20.67 -14.30 -2.41
C GLU A 299 -21.60 -13.08 -2.36
N GLU A 300 -22.89 -13.29 -2.60
CA GLU A 300 -23.92 -12.24 -2.53
C GLU A 300 -24.02 -11.65 -1.13
N VAL A 301 -24.10 -12.49 -0.09
CA VAL A 301 -24.15 -12.01 1.30
C VAL A 301 -22.88 -11.24 1.67
N LEU A 302 -21.70 -11.68 1.21
CA LEU A 302 -20.45 -10.93 1.43
C LEU A 302 -20.48 -9.56 0.75
N LYS A 303 -21.03 -9.45 -0.47
CA LYS A 303 -21.18 -8.16 -1.16
C LYS A 303 -22.14 -7.22 -0.44
N ASP A 304 -23.26 -7.76 0.04
CA ASP A 304 -24.31 -6.98 0.71
C ASP A 304 -23.89 -6.51 2.11
N GLU A 305 -23.20 -7.36 2.87
CA GLU A 305 -22.75 -7.02 4.23
C GLU A 305 -21.45 -6.18 4.22
N LEU A 306 -20.62 -6.30 3.18
CA LEU A 306 -19.32 -5.62 3.04
C LEU A 306 -19.30 -4.62 1.89
N ASN A 307 -20.18 -3.62 1.93
CA ASN A 307 -20.43 -2.63 0.87
C ASN A 307 -19.21 -1.89 0.29
N HIS A 308 -18.07 -1.86 1.00
CA HIS A 308 -16.84 -1.18 0.56
C HIS A 308 -15.73 -2.15 0.11
N VAL A 309 -15.97 -3.46 0.22
CA VAL A 309 -15.00 -4.51 -0.11
C VAL A 309 -15.30 -5.03 -1.50
N LYS A 310 -14.27 -5.07 -2.36
CA LYS A 310 -14.36 -5.77 -3.65
C LYS A 310 -14.46 -7.27 -3.40
N VAL A 311 -15.52 -7.92 -3.84
CA VAL A 311 -15.67 -9.38 -3.76
C VAL A 311 -15.72 -9.97 -5.17
N THR A 312 -14.87 -10.95 -5.43
CA THR A 312 -14.76 -11.64 -6.74
C THR A 312 -14.78 -13.15 -6.54
N SER A 313 -15.49 -13.89 -7.38
CA SER A 313 -15.45 -15.37 -7.40
C SER A 313 -14.66 -15.92 -8.59
N ARG A 314 -14.03 -17.08 -8.39
CA ARG A 314 -13.25 -17.81 -9.39
C ARG A 314 -13.43 -19.33 -9.24
N LEU A 315 -13.26 -20.05 -10.35
CA LEU A 315 -13.13 -21.51 -10.36
C LEU A 315 -11.78 -21.94 -9.76
N PRO A 316 -11.61 -23.21 -9.38
CA PRO A 316 -10.33 -23.72 -8.89
C PRO A 316 -9.35 -23.70 -10.07
N CYS A 317 -8.16 -23.17 -9.82
CA CYS A 317 -7.15 -23.09 -10.86
C CYS A 317 -6.65 -24.49 -11.22
N HIS A 318 -6.81 -24.86 -12.48
CA HIS A 318 -6.24 -26.10 -13.04
C HIS A 318 -5.01 -25.84 -13.90
N THR A 319 -4.65 -24.57 -14.16
CA THR A 319 -3.54 -24.18 -15.04
C THR A 319 -2.73 -22.98 -14.53
N GLY A 320 -1.46 -22.86 -14.96
CA GLY A 320 -0.57 -21.76 -14.57
C GLY A 320 -0.99 -20.35 -15.04
N ARG A 321 -1.93 -20.22 -15.99
CA ARG A 321 -2.44 -18.91 -16.44
C ARG A 321 -3.43 -18.28 -15.45
N ASP A 322 -4.15 -19.08 -14.68
CA ASP A 322 -5.10 -18.59 -13.69
C ASP A 322 -4.38 -17.99 -12.46
N LEU A 323 -3.18 -18.52 -12.19
CA LEU A 323 -2.19 -18.11 -11.20
C LEU A 323 -1.76 -16.65 -11.37
N ASP A 324 -1.33 -16.29 -12.59
CA ASP A 324 -0.89 -14.93 -12.93
C ASP A 324 -2.02 -13.91 -12.71
N GLN A 325 -3.26 -14.31 -13.03
CA GLN A 325 -4.42 -13.44 -12.87
C GLN A 325 -4.83 -13.27 -11.40
N ILE A 326 -4.64 -14.27 -10.54
CA ILE A 326 -4.85 -14.16 -9.08
C ILE A 326 -3.80 -13.25 -8.45
N VAL A 327 -2.53 -13.44 -8.83
CA VAL A 327 -1.41 -12.64 -8.31
C VAL A 327 -1.48 -11.20 -8.80
N SER A 328 -1.94 -10.96 -10.04
CA SER A 328 -2.03 -9.62 -10.63
C SER A 328 -2.99 -8.66 -9.90
N GLU A 329 -3.99 -9.18 -9.19
CA GLU A 329 -4.99 -8.35 -8.51
C GLU A 329 -4.55 -7.89 -7.10
N GLN A 330 -3.37 -8.31 -6.62
CA GLN A 330 -2.87 -8.01 -5.27
C GLN A 330 -3.88 -8.36 -4.16
N CYS A 331 -4.57 -9.49 -4.30
CA CYS A 331 -5.50 -9.98 -3.28
C CYS A 331 -4.75 -10.74 -2.17
N TYR A 332 -5.09 -10.46 -0.91
CA TYR A 332 -4.48 -11.07 0.28
C TYR A 332 -5.49 -11.79 1.18
N SER A 333 -6.71 -12.00 0.69
CA SER A 333 -7.82 -12.61 1.44
C SER A 333 -8.59 -13.57 0.53
N TYR A 334 -8.53 -14.87 0.84
CA TYR A 334 -9.12 -15.93 0.04
C TYR A 334 -10.14 -16.73 0.85
N VAL A 335 -11.27 -17.03 0.23
CA VAL A 335 -12.34 -17.85 0.82
C VAL A 335 -12.56 -19.06 -0.09
N CYS A 336 -12.14 -20.24 0.36
CA CYS A 336 -12.31 -21.49 -0.38
C CYS A 336 -13.62 -22.14 0.06
N VAL A 337 -14.55 -22.32 -0.87
CA VAL A 337 -15.86 -22.92 -0.57
C VAL A 337 -15.84 -24.40 -0.97
N ASN A 338 -16.09 -25.27 0.00
CA ASN A 338 -16.18 -26.71 -0.17
C ASN A 338 -17.58 -27.19 0.23
N VAL A 339 -18.24 -27.96 -0.64
CA VAL A 339 -19.63 -28.41 -0.42
C VAL A 339 -19.69 -29.92 -0.37
N MET A 340 -20.23 -30.45 0.74
CA MET A 340 -20.36 -31.90 1.00
C MET A 340 -19.06 -32.72 1.01
N THR A 341 -17.91 -32.10 0.76
CA THR A 341 -16.58 -32.71 0.90
C THR A 341 -15.93 -32.26 2.22
N SER A 342 -15.24 -33.17 2.89
CA SER A 342 -14.34 -32.85 4.01
C SER A 342 -12.88 -32.78 3.58
N ASP A 343 -12.64 -32.77 2.27
CA ASP A 343 -11.31 -32.94 1.69
C ASP A 343 -10.56 -31.61 1.64
N PHE A 344 -9.25 -31.71 1.78
CA PHE A 344 -8.34 -30.55 1.84
C PHE A 344 -7.70 -30.24 0.49
N GLU A 345 -8.16 -30.85 -0.59
CA GLU A 345 -7.45 -30.86 -1.86
C GLU A 345 -7.40 -29.46 -2.49
N GLU A 346 -8.53 -28.77 -2.55
CA GLU A 346 -8.65 -27.41 -3.10
C GLU A 346 -7.83 -26.41 -2.28
N ILE A 347 -7.83 -26.56 -0.95
CA ILE A 347 -7.03 -25.73 -0.05
C ILE A 347 -5.55 -25.97 -0.29
N ARG A 348 -5.12 -27.23 -0.42
CA ARG A 348 -3.72 -27.57 -0.71
C ARG A 348 -3.27 -27.01 -2.05
N LYS A 349 -4.12 -27.10 -3.08
CA LYS A 349 -3.86 -26.47 -4.40
C LYS A 349 -3.67 -24.96 -4.27
N LEU A 350 -4.58 -24.28 -3.59
CA LEU A 350 -4.50 -22.83 -3.36
C LEU A 350 -3.26 -22.44 -2.52
N VAL A 351 -2.97 -23.16 -1.46
CA VAL A 351 -1.81 -22.86 -0.62
C VAL A 351 -0.52 -23.04 -1.42
N ASN A 352 -0.35 -24.17 -2.12
CA ASN A 352 0.84 -24.40 -2.94
C ASN A 352 1.03 -23.27 -3.98
N MET A 353 -0.07 -22.82 -4.57
CA MET A 353 -0.09 -21.66 -5.46
C MET A 353 0.39 -20.37 -4.78
N LEU A 354 -0.15 -20.07 -3.60
CA LEU A 354 0.21 -18.87 -2.84
C LEU A 354 1.67 -18.93 -2.35
N GLU A 355 2.19 -20.13 -2.10
CA GLU A 355 3.59 -20.38 -1.74
C GLU A 355 4.55 -20.14 -2.91
N GLU A 356 4.14 -20.47 -4.13
CA GLU A 356 4.88 -20.12 -5.35
C GLU A 356 4.82 -18.63 -5.67
N SER A 357 3.82 -17.92 -5.13
CA SER A 357 3.66 -16.48 -5.30
C SER A 357 4.50 -15.65 -4.31
N ASN A 358 4.82 -14.41 -4.68
CA ASN A 358 5.46 -13.45 -3.76
C ASN A 358 4.47 -12.73 -2.82
N LEU A 359 3.19 -13.12 -2.78
CA LEU A 359 2.17 -12.40 -2.01
C LEU A 359 2.39 -12.52 -0.49
N SER A 360 2.69 -13.72 -0.02
CA SER A 360 2.91 -14.03 1.40
C SER A 360 4.19 -13.40 1.95
N ILE A 361 5.14 -13.06 1.08
CA ILE A 361 6.34 -12.30 1.44
C ILE A 361 5.95 -10.86 1.85
N LEU A 362 4.98 -10.25 1.17
CA LEU A 362 4.63 -8.84 1.36
C LEU A 362 3.68 -8.61 2.54
N TYR A 363 2.70 -9.48 2.71
CA TYR A 363 1.68 -9.41 3.77
C TYR A 363 1.22 -10.81 4.19
N PRO A 364 0.74 -10.98 5.44
CA PRO A 364 0.09 -12.23 5.84
C PRO A 364 -1.15 -12.49 4.99
N VAL A 365 -1.19 -13.61 4.27
CA VAL A 365 -2.34 -13.98 3.43
C VAL A 365 -3.36 -14.72 4.28
N VAL A 366 -4.62 -14.27 4.27
CA VAL A 366 -5.71 -14.95 4.99
C VAL A 366 -6.38 -15.94 4.05
N VAL A 367 -6.49 -17.19 4.47
CA VAL A 367 -7.21 -18.24 3.75
C VAL A 367 -8.26 -18.82 4.68
N ILE A 368 -9.52 -18.76 4.28
CA ILE A 368 -10.65 -19.28 5.05
C ILE A 368 -11.27 -20.41 4.25
N SER A 369 -11.18 -21.63 4.78
CA SER A 369 -11.87 -22.77 4.21
C SER A 369 -13.27 -22.88 4.78
N VAL A 370 -14.28 -22.66 3.95
CA VAL A 370 -15.69 -22.74 4.31
C VAL A 370 -16.22 -24.10 3.88
N TYR A 371 -16.73 -24.88 4.83
CA TYR A 371 -17.32 -26.18 4.58
C TYR A 371 -18.82 -26.13 4.80
N PHE A 372 -19.58 -26.43 3.74
CA PHE A 372 -21.02 -26.64 3.82
C PHE A 372 -21.30 -28.11 4.07
N LEU A 373 -21.73 -28.46 5.28
CA LEU A 373 -21.88 -29.85 5.72
C LEU A 373 -23.29 -30.19 6.21
N ASP A 374 -23.77 -31.34 5.77
CA ASP A 374 -24.98 -31.96 6.29
C ASP A 374 -24.68 -32.78 7.54
N TYR A 375 -25.33 -32.43 8.65
CA TYR A 375 -25.23 -33.11 9.94
C TYR A 375 -26.11 -34.37 10.03
N LYS A 376 -27.08 -34.54 9.12
CA LYS A 376 -28.06 -35.64 9.15
C LYS A 376 -27.58 -36.88 8.40
N SER A 377 -26.70 -36.74 7.42
CA SER A 377 -26.37 -37.82 6.46
C SER A 377 -25.10 -38.62 6.77
N VAL A 378 -24.20 -38.15 7.65
CA VAL A 378 -22.91 -38.82 7.93
C VAL A 378 -22.58 -38.70 9.43
N PRO A 379 -21.96 -39.72 10.07
CA PRO A 379 -21.50 -39.61 11.46
C PRO A 379 -20.59 -38.39 11.64
N PHE A 380 -21.03 -37.46 12.48
CA PHE A 380 -20.34 -36.20 12.76
C PHE A 380 -18.87 -36.42 13.16
N ASP A 381 -18.61 -37.51 13.90
CA ASP A 381 -17.28 -37.85 14.41
C ASP A 381 -16.25 -38.07 13.30
N GLN A 382 -16.60 -38.79 12.23
CA GLN A 382 -15.67 -39.10 11.13
C GLN A 382 -15.36 -37.87 10.27
N LYS A 383 -16.37 -37.04 9.97
CA LYS A 383 -16.18 -35.78 9.23
C LYS A 383 -15.38 -34.77 10.06
N MET A 384 -15.68 -34.68 11.36
CA MET A 384 -14.97 -33.79 12.26
C MET A 384 -13.50 -34.18 12.39
N GLU A 385 -13.19 -35.48 12.53
CA GLU A 385 -11.80 -35.96 12.57
C GLU A 385 -11.02 -35.57 11.30
N ASN A 386 -11.64 -35.68 10.12
CA ASN A 386 -11.05 -35.20 8.87
C ASN A 386 -10.83 -33.69 8.91
N LEU A 387 -11.84 -32.90 9.27
CA LEU A 387 -11.74 -31.44 9.32
C LEU A 387 -10.69 -30.94 10.31
N MET A 388 -10.45 -31.68 11.40
CA MET A 388 -9.42 -31.35 12.38
C MET A 388 -7.99 -31.44 11.82
N GLN A 389 -7.78 -32.07 10.65
CA GLN A 389 -6.51 -32.02 9.92
C GLN A 389 -6.11 -30.59 9.51
N ILE A 390 -7.08 -29.66 9.44
CA ILE A 390 -6.81 -28.24 9.18
C ILE A 390 -5.81 -27.66 10.17
N ARG A 391 -5.80 -28.15 11.41
CA ARG A 391 -4.95 -27.64 12.49
C ARG A 391 -3.47 -27.88 12.19
N GLU A 392 -3.11 -29.10 11.83
CA GLU A 392 -1.72 -29.44 11.51
C GLU A 392 -1.27 -28.76 10.23
N TYR A 393 -2.14 -28.71 9.22
CA TYR A 393 -1.81 -28.02 7.97
C TYR A 393 -1.66 -26.50 8.16
N ALA A 394 -2.55 -25.87 8.92
CA ALA A 394 -2.49 -24.46 9.24
C ALA A 394 -1.18 -24.07 9.97
N LYS A 395 -0.67 -24.96 10.83
CA LYS A 395 0.61 -24.78 11.53
C LYS A 395 1.81 -24.83 10.56
N GLU A 396 1.74 -25.64 9.53
CA GLU A 396 2.77 -25.71 8.49
C GLU A 396 2.81 -24.42 7.66
N VAL A 397 1.65 -24.02 7.12
CA VAL A 397 1.54 -22.88 6.19
C VAL A 397 1.74 -21.54 6.89
N LYS A 398 1.48 -21.45 8.22
CA LYS A 398 1.80 -20.28 9.04
C LYS A 398 3.28 -19.90 8.96
N LYS A 399 4.19 -20.87 8.85
CA LYS A 399 5.63 -20.61 8.69
C LYS A 399 5.95 -19.86 7.40
N ARG A 400 5.04 -19.90 6.44
CA ARG A 400 5.11 -19.22 5.14
C ARG A 400 4.18 -18.00 5.08
N ASN A 401 3.81 -17.45 6.24
CA ASN A 401 2.98 -16.26 6.39
C ASN A 401 1.55 -16.40 5.81
N ILE A 402 0.99 -17.61 5.82
CA ILE A 402 -0.40 -17.90 5.45
C ILE A 402 -1.21 -18.21 6.71
N LEU A 403 -2.30 -17.48 6.90
CA LEU A 403 -3.22 -17.61 8.03
C LEU A 403 -4.44 -18.42 7.61
N LEU A 404 -4.36 -19.74 7.80
CA LEU A 404 -5.44 -20.67 7.45
C LEU A 404 -6.41 -20.88 8.62
N CYS A 405 -7.70 -20.64 8.39
CA CYS A 405 -8.79 -20.93 9.32
C CYS A 405 -9.89 -21.74 8.63
N GLY A 406 -10.67 -22.50 9.41
CA GLY A 406 -11.86 -23.19 8.94
C GLY A 406 -13.14 -22.51 9.42
N LEU A 407 -14.18 -22.58 8.61
CA LEU A 407 -15.54 -22.15 8.94
C LEU A 407 -16.53 -23.22 8.49
N LEU A 408 -17.35 -23.69 9.42
CA LEU A 408 -18.43 -24.62 9.13
C LEU A 408 -19.74 -23.86 9.02
N ILE A 409 -20.48 -24.17 7.96
CA ILE A 409 -21.87 -23.73 7.78
C ILE A 409 -22.70 -24.98 7.58
N TYR A 410 -23.71 -25.18 8.42
CA TYR A 410 -24.59 -26.34 8.26
C TYR A 410 -25.43 -26.20 6.99
N TYR A 411 -25.55 -27.28 6.22
CA TYR A 411 -26.31 -27.29 4.97
C TYR A 411 -26.70 -28.73 4.57
N PRO A 412 -27.96 -29.02 4.17
CA PRO A 412 -29.05 -28.07 3.96
C PRO A 412 -29.75 -27.62 5.25
N GLN A 413 -30.34 -26.43 5.23
CA GLN A 413 -31.16 -25.86 6.30
C GLN A 413 -32.44 -25.23 5.73
N ASP A 414 -33.40 -24.89 6.59
CA ASP A 414 -34.52 -24.01 6.23
C ASP A 414 -33.99 -22.67 5.70
N GLU A 415 -34.66 -22.08 4.70
CA GLU A 415 -34.16 -20.90 3.96
C GLU A 415 -33.83 -19.71 4.88
N GLN A 416 -34.67 -19.43 5.88
CA GLN A 416 -34.42 -18.37 6.86
C GLN A 416 -33.18 -18.64 7.73
N LYS A 417 -32.99 -19.89 8.17
CA LYS A 417 -31.83 -20.27 8.99
C LYS A 417 -30.55 -20.25 8.17
N LEU A 418 -30.60 -20.73 6.93
CA LEU A 418 -29.45 -20.67 6.03
C LEU A 418 -29.03 -19.21 5.77
N GLN A 419 -29.98 -18.30 5.57
CA GLN A 419 -29.68 -16.88 5.42
C GLN A 419 -29.02 -16.29 6.68
N GLU A 420 -29.47 -16.68 7.88
CA GLU A 420 -28.84 -16.26 9.14
C GLU A 420 -27.41 -16.81 9.29
N SER A 421 -27.20 -18.10 9.04
CA SER A 421 -25.86 -18.72 9.07
C SER A 421 -24.91 -18.11 8.03
N LEU A 422 -25.39 -17.77 6.83
CA LEU A 422 -24.57 -17.09 5.82
C LEU A 422 -24.14 -15.69 6.29
N ARG A 423 -25.03 -14.93 6.93
CA ARG A 423 -24.70 -13.61 7.51
C ARG A 423 -23.70 -13.71 8.66
N GLN A 424 -23.89 -14.68 9.56
CA GLN A 424 -22.92 -14.96 10.62
C GLN A 424 -21.56 -15.36 10.03
N GLY A 425 -21.57 -16.22 9.01
CA GLY A 425 -20.38 -16.63 8.28
C GLY A 425 -19.64 -15.45 7.63
N ALA A 426 -20.36 -14.55 6.96
CA ALA A 426 -19.81 -13.33 6.40
C ALA A 426 -19.17 -12.42 7.47
N THR A 427 -19.81 -12.29 8.63
CA THR A 427 -19.29 -11.53 9.78
C THR A 427 -17.99 -12.14 10.32
N ILE A 428 -17.95 -13.47 10.45
CA ILE A 428 -16.74 -14.20 10.88
C ILE A 428 -15.62 -14.03 9.87
N ILE A 429 -15.92 -14.18 8.56
CA ILE A 429 -14.96 -14.00 7.48
C ILE A 429 -14.34 -12.60 7.52
N ALA A 430 -15.17 -11.57 7.62
CA ALA A 430 -14.73 -10.18 7.72
C ALA A 430 -13.85 -9.94 8.95
N THR A 431 -14.20 -10.53 10.09
CA THR A 431 -13.42 -10.42 11.34
C THR A 431 -12.05 -11.07 11.21
N LEU A 432 -11.97 -12.28 10.64
CA LEU A 432 -10.69 -12.97 10.43
C LEU A 432 -9.77 -12.19 9.47
N ILE A 433 -10.34 -11.63 8.41
CA ILE A 433 -9.62 -10.81 7.43
C ILE A 433 -9.11 -9.51 8.05
N LYS A 434 -9.96 -8.82 8.83
CA LYS A 434 -9.63 -7.54 9.46
C LYS A 434 -8.53 -7.71 10.51
N GLU A 435 -8.65 -8.70 11.39
CA GLU A 435 -7.74 -8.85 12.52
C GLU A 435 -6.38 -9.43 12.10
N ARG A 436 -6.36 -10.34 11.11
CA ARG A 436 -5.17 -11.12 10.69
C ARG A 436 -4.42 -11.71 11.87
N ASN A 437 -5.17 -12.20 12.86
CA ASN A 437 -4.62 -12.67 14.11
C ASN A 437 -4.12 -14.11 13.99
N SER A 438 -2.82 -14.32 14.18
CA SER A 438 -2.20 -15.63 14.03
C SER A 438 -2.54 -16.63 15.15
N GLY A 439 -3.23 -16.19 16.20
CA GLY A 439 -3.71 -17.01 17.32
C GLY A 439 -4.96 -17.83 16.99
N LEU A 440 -5.70 -17.49 15.94
CA LEU A 440 -6.88 -18.24 15.47
C LEU A 440 -6.56 -19.24 14.35
N VAL A 441 -5.30 -19.31 13.93
CA VAL A 441 -4.86 -20.22 12.85
C VAL A 441 -5.11 -21.68 13.23
N GLY A 442 -5.70 -22.42 12.30
CA GLY A 442 -6.06 -23.83 12.47
C GLY A 442 -7.33 -24.08 13.31
N GLN A 443 -8.04 -23.03 13.72
CA GLN A 443 -9.35 -23.18 14.37
C GLN A 443 -10.44 -23.48 13.35
N LEU A 444 -11.44 -24.22 13.80
CA LEU A 444 -12.66 -24.52 13.05
C LEU A 444 -13.82 -23.78 13.71
N LEU A 445 -14.27 -22.70 13.08
CA LEU A 445 -15.38 -21.87 13.55
C LEU A 445 -16.70 -22.40 13.00
N VAL A 446 -17.83 -21.96 13.55
CA VAL A 446 -19.17 -22.40 13.15
C VAL A 446 -20.07 -21.17 13.01
N ALA A 447 -20.90 -21.16 11.96
CA ALA A 447 -21.94 -20.17 11.71
C ALA A 447 -23.30 -20.84 11.44
#